data_AF-A0A7Y5UWX9-F1
#
_entry.id   AF-A0A7Y5UWX9-F1
#
_cell.length_a   1.000
_cell.length_b   1.000
_cell.length_c   1.000
_cell.angle_alpha   90.00
_cell.angle_beta   90.00
_cell.angle_gamma   90.00
#
_symmetry.space_group_name_H-M   'P 1'
#
loop_
_entity.id
_entity.type
_entity.pdbx_description
1 polymer ?
#
loop_
_entity_poly.entity_id
_entity_poly.type
_entity_poly.pdbx_seq_one_letter_code
_entity_poly.pdbx_strand_id
1 'polypeptide(L)'
;MKIERGYAQHVGSRNEQQDAGLVLTNDGRTEQLVLVADGMGGHAGGSLASAQVAETARRIWEEHRRTAIEPKRLLERIVREGHESIN
;
A
#
# COMPACT_ATOMS: atom_id res chain seq x y z
N MET A 1 15.66 -18.95 3.30
CA MET A 1 14.57 -18.54 4.22
C MET A 1 13.28 -18.42 3.40
N LYS A 2 12.21 -19.12 3.78
CA LYS A 2 10.90 -19.01 3.12
C LYS A 2 10.04 -18.09 3.98
N ILE A 3 9.59 -16.97 3.42
CA ILE A 3 8.70 -16.03 4.12
C ILE A 3 7.28 -16.24 3.59
N GLU A 4 6.36 -16.56 4.49
CA GLU A 4 4.92 -16.58 4.21
C GLU A 4 4.33 -15.19 4.42
N ARG A 5 3.32 -14.85 3.63
CA ARG A 5 2.77 -13.49 3.53
C ARG A 5 1.30 -13.54 3.21
N GLY A 6 0.57 -12.61 3.77
CA GLY A 6 -0.85 -12.42 3.60
C GLY A 6 -1.27 -11.19 4.38
N TYR A 7 -2.46 -10.70 4.11
CA TYR A 7 -3.10 -9.67 4.91
C TYR A 7 -4.57 -10.02 5.07
N ALA A 8 -5.16 -9.53 6.15
CA ALA A 8 -6.59 -9.63 6.42
C ALA A 8 -7.06 -8.27 6.92
N GLN A 9 -8.32 -7.96 6.67
CA GLN A 9 -8.94 -6.73 7.10
C GLN A 9 -10.31 -7.04 7.68
N HIS A 10 -10.70 -6.32 8.73
CA HIS A 10 -11.99 -6.48 9.37
C HIS A 10 -12.49 -5.12 9.82
N VAL A 11 -13.72 -4.77 9.44
CA VAL A 11 -14.31 -3.45 9.72
C VAL A 11 -14.66 -3.25 11.20
N GLY A 12 -14.80 -4.35 11.95
CA GLY A 12 -15.21 -4.29 13.35
C GLY A 12 -16.62 -3.72 13.50
N SER A 13 -16.79 -2.82 14.46
CA SER A 13 -18.07 -2.16 14.74
C SER A 13 -18.27 -0.85 13.96
N ARG A 14 -17.39 -0.51 13.01
CA ARG A 14 -17.52 0.70 12.19
C ARG A 14 -18.51 0.47 11.05
N ASN A 15 -19.09 1.56 10.55
CA ASN A 15 -19.99 1.51 9.39
C ASN A 15 -19.23 1.39 8.05
N GLU A 16 -17.94 1.68 8.04
CA GLU A 16 -17.09 1.68 6.84
C GLU A 16 -15.69 1.18 7.19
N GLN A 17 -15.09 0.40 6.28
CA GLN A 17 -13.68 0.02 6.35
C GLN A 17 -12.84 1.15 5.75
N GLN A 18 -11.96 1.73 6.56
CA GLN A 18 -11.05 2.80 6.15
C GLN A 18 -9.59 2.35 6.15
N ASP A 19 -9.31 1.09 6.48
CA ASP A 19 -8.01 0.46 6.33
C ASP A 19 -7.82 -0.03 4.89
N ALA A 20 -6.58 0.00 4.39
CA ALA A 20 -6.15 -0.68 3.17
C ALA A 20 -4.90 -1.53 3.46
N GLY A 21 -4.90 -2.78 2.97
CA GLY A 21 -3.77 -3.69 3.04
C GLY A 21 -3.34 -4.13 1.65
N LEU A 22 -2.03 -4.31 1.45
CA LEU A 22 -1.49 -4.77 0.17
C LEU A 22 -0.22 -5.61 0.39
N VAL A 23 -0.14 -6.73 -0.30
CA VAL A 23 1.07 -7.55 -0.37
C VAL A 23 1.41 -7.77 -1.83
N LEU A 24 2.56 -7.24 -2.26
CA LEU A 24 3.10 -7.42 -3.59
C LEU A 24 4.38 -8.25 -3.51
N THR A 25 4.62 -9.04 -4.54
CA THR A 25 5.80 -9.90 -4.64
C THR A 25 6.21 -10.00 -6.08
N ASN A 26 7.50 -10.05 -6.34
CA ASN A 26 8.01 -10.28 -7.70
C ASN A 26 7.86 -11.76 -8.09
N ASP A 27 7.93 -12.08 -9.38
CA ASP A 27 7.68 -13.44 -9.88
C ASP A 27 8.64 -14.48 -9.27
N GLY A 28 9.89 -14.08 -9.02
CA GLY A 28 10.92 -14.89 -8.37
C GLY A 28 10.76 -15.04 -6.85
N ARG A 29 9.81 -14.33 -6.22
CA ARG A 29 9.59 -14.29 -4.77
C ARG A 29 10.80 -13.86 -3.94
N THR A 30 11.71 -13.11 -4.53
CA THR A 30 12.93 -12.60 -3.88
C THR A 30 12.71 -11.25 -3.21
N GLU A 31 11.71 -10.49 -3.67
CA GLU A 31 11.38 -9.15 -3.15
C GLU A 31 9.89 -9.07 -2.84
N GLN A 32 9.55 -8.37 -1.76
CA GLN A 32 8.19 -8.22 -1.29
C GLN A 32 7.97 -6.79 -0.80
N LEU A 33 6.81 -6.23 -1.14
CA LEU A 33 6.30 -5.01 -0.54
C LEU A 33 5.05 -5.36 0.26
N VAL A 34 5.07 -5.05 1.55
CA VAL A 34 3.93 -5.19 2.44
C VAL A 34 3.54 -3.79 2.90
N LEU A 35 2.27 -3.44 2.72
CA LEU A 35 1.74 -2.12 3.02
C LEU A 35 0.46 -2.24 3.83
N VAL A 36 0.34 -1.35 4.81
CA VAL A 36 -0.86 -1.09 5.59
C VAL A 36 -1.06 0.42 5.64
N ALA A 37 -2.28 0.87 5.38
CA ALA A 37 -2.71 2.26 5.52
C ALA A 37 -4.01 2.32 6.33
N ASP A 38 -4.06 3.20 7.33
CA ASP A 38 -5.25 3.50 8.14
C ASP A 38 -5.77 4.88 7.74
N GLY A 39 -6.95 4.91 7.14
CA GLY A 39 -7.64 6.14 6.79
C GLY A 39 -8.22 6.81 8.04
N MET A 40 -7.84 8.06 8.27
CA MET A 40 -8.33 8.81 9.43
C MET A 40 -9.86 8.98 9.39
N GLY A 41 -10.53 8.41 10.39
CA GLY A 41 -11.99 8.42 10.56
C GLY A 41 -12.64 9.80 10.58
N GLY A 42 -13.96 9.82 10.37
CA GLY A 42 -14.80 11.01 10.55
C GLY A 42 -15.52 11.46 9.27
N HIS A 43 -15.04 11.08 8.09
CA HIS A 43 -15.69 11.32 6.79
C HIS A 43 -15.35 10.21 5.79
N ALA A 44 -16.12 10.07 4.71
CA ALA A 44 -15.88 9.13 3.60
C ALA A 44 -14.52 9.32 2.89
N GLY A 45 -13.77 10.38 3.22
CA GLY A 45 -12.43 10.61 2.69
C GLY A 45 -11.37 9.63 3.21
N GLY A 46 -11.59 9.01 4.38
CA GLY A 46 -10.62 8.08 4.97
C GLY A 46 -10.44 6.80 4.17
N SER A 47 -11.55 6.18 3.72
CA SER A 47 -11.51 4.97 2.88
C SER A 47 -10.89 5.25 1.51
N LEU A 48 -11.22 6.39 0.89
CA LEU A 48 -10.62 6.80 -0.37
C LEU A 48 -9.11 7.07 -0.22
N ALA A 49 -8.71 7.75 0.86
CA ALA A 49 -7.31 8.06 1.13
C ALA A 49 -6.45 6.80 1.30
N SER A 50 -6.88 5.86 2.13
CA SER A 50 -6.11 4.62 2.35
C SER A 50 -6.07 3.74 1.11
N ALA A 51 -7.17 3.66 0.35
CA ALA A 51 -7.21 2.96 -0.94
C ALA A 51 -6.25 3.61 -1.96
N GLN A 52 -6.18 4.93 -1.99
CA GLN A 52 -5.29 5.68 -2.88
C GLN A 52 -3.80 5.43 -2.55
N VAL A 53 -3.44 5.32 -1.28
CA VAL A 53 -2.07 4.91 -0.88
C VAL A 53 -1.74 3.52 -1.44
N ALA A 54 -2.64 2.55 -1.32
CA ALA A 54 -2.43 1.19 -1.83
C ALA A 54 -2.32 1.16 -3.37
N GLU A 55 -3.12 1.96 -4.08
CA GLU A 55 -3.04 2.08 -5.54
C GLU A 55 -1.70 2.68 -5.99
N THR A 56 -1.29 3.79 -5.36
CA THR A 56 -0.01 4.43 -5.64
C THR A 56 1.16 3.48 -5.42
N ALA A 57 1.13 2.69 -4.34
CA ALA A 57 2.14 1.67 -4.08
C ALA A 57 2.17 0.58 -5.16
N ARG A 58 1.00 0.12 -5.63
CA ARG A 58 0.91 -0.87 -6.72
C ARG A 58 1.52 -0.34 -8.01
N ARG A 59 1.19 0.89 -8.41
CA ARG A 59 1.75 1.49 -9.62
C ARG A 59 3.27 1.62 -9.53
N ILE A 60 3.78 2.17 -8.42
CA ILE A 60 5.23 2.36 -8.22
C ILE A 60 5.96 1.00 -8.17
N TRP A 61 5.33 -0.03 -7.59
CA TRP A 61 5.87 -1.39 -7.61
C TRP A 61 5.98 -1.95 -9.03
N GLU A 62 4.97 -1.75 -9.88
CA GLU A 62 5.03 -2.18 -11.27
C GLU A 62 6.09 -1.43 -12.08
N GLU A 63 6.37 -0.16 -11.74
CA GLU A 63 7.52 0.56 -12.29
C GLU A 63 8.86 -0.04 -11.81
N HIS A 64 8.98 -0.34 -10.51
CA HIS A 64 10.15 -1.01 -9.93
C HIS A 64 10.46 -2.36 -10.56
N ARG A 65 9.42 -3.15 -10.89
CA ARG A 65 9.58 -4.44 -11.59
C ARG A 65 10.18 -4.29 -12.99
N ARG A 66 9.97 -3.14 -13.65
CA ARG A 66 10.55 -2.85 -14.98
C ARG A 66 11.95 -2.25 -14.87
N THR A 67 12.15 -1.38 -13.88
CA THR A 67 13.42 -0.72 -13.61
C THR A 67 13.68 -0.74 -12.12
N ALA A 68 14.69 -1.49 -11.68
CA ALA A 68 14.99 -1.63 -10.26
C ALA A 68 15.23 -0.26 -9.60
N ILE A 69 14.39 0.05 -8.62
CA ILE A 69 14.49 1.24 -7.76
C ILE A 69 15.07 0.78 -6.42
N GLU A 70 16.05 1.52 -5.89
CA GLU A 70 16.59 1.25 -4.56
C GLU A 70 15.46 1.28 -3.50
N PRO A 71 15.40 0.30 -2.56
CA PRO A 71 14.26 0.13 -1.67
C PRO A 71 13.86 1.37 -0.86
N LYS A 72 14.83 2.12 -0.32
CA LYS A 72 14.53 3.35 0.43
C LYS A 72 13.87 4.39 -0.48
N ARG A 73 14.41 4.62 -1.67
CA ARG A 73 13.80 5.54 -2.66
C ARG A 73 12.41 5.09 -3.12
N LEU A 74 12.19 3.78 -3.26
CA LEU A 74 10.87 3.22 -3.56
C LEU A 74 9.85 3.63 -2.49
N LEU A 75 10.18 3.40 -1.21
CA LEU A 75 9.31 3.71 -0.09
C LEU A 75 9.08 5.23 0.06
N GLU A 76 10.13 6.04 -0.06
CA GLU A 76 10.02 7.51 -0.04
C GLU A 76 9.09 8.03 -1.15
N ARG A 77 9.16 7.42 -2.34
CA ARG A 77 8.31 7.77 -3.47
C ARG A 77 6.85 7.37 -3.25
N ILE A 78 6.60 6.18 -2.67
CA ILE A 78 5.25 5.74 -2.30
C ILE A 78 4.62 6.70 -1.28
N VAL A 79 5.36 7.08 -0.24
CA VAL A 79 4.87 8.00 0.79
C VAL A 79 4.59 9.39 0.20
N ARG A 80 5.52 9.94 -0.59
CA ARG A 80 5.36 11.26 -1.19
C ARG A 80 4.21 11.31 -2.19
N GLU A 81 4.20 10.42 -3.18
CA GLU A 81 3.15 10.42 -4.21
C GLU A 81 1.78 10.02 -3.62
N GLY A 82 1.77 9.16 -2.59
CA GLY A 82 0.56 8.85 -1.83
C GLY A 82 -0.01 10.09 -1.16
N HIS A 83 0.83 10.87 -0.48
CA HIS A 83 0.44 12.15 0.13
C HIS A 83 -0.06 13.17 -0.90
N GLU A 84 0.62 13.32 -2.04
CA GLU A 84 0.22 14.23 -3.12
C GLU A 84 -1.10 13.84 -3.79
N SER A 85 -1.43 12.55 -3.85
CA SER A 85 -2.66 12.06 -4.49
C SER A 85 -3.94 12.19 -3.65
N ILE A 86 -3.80 12.55 -2.37
CA ILE A 86 -4.92 12.67 -1.41
C ILE A 86 -5.28 14.13 -1.12
N ASN A 87 -4.32 15.06 -1.25
CA ASN A 87 -4.49 16.49 -1.03
C ASN A 87 -4.84 17.24 -2.32
#